data_AF-A0A9D4V470-F1
#
_entry.id   AF-A0A9D4V470-F1
#
_cell.length_a   1.000
_cell.length_b   1.000
_cell.length_c   1.000
_cell.angle_alpha   90.00
_cell.angle_beta   90.00
_cell.angle_gamma   90.00
#
_symmetry.space_group_name_H-M   'P 1'
#
loop_
_entity.id
_entity.type
_entity.pdbx_description
1 polymer ?
#
loop_
_entity_poly.entity_id
_entity_poly.type
_entity_poly.pdbx_seq_one_letter_code
_entity_poly.pdbx_strand_id
1 'polypeptide(L)'
;MHLNRNQRNFFLAVCAALPSLAFYGAFLTFHSKGSAENVWWAHICTWSSAHPLALLNLLFFFNVSVLFWVVSLVQRSTWLIDLYWTVLPVLMAHFFSWHPKSTSDPFRSRVVITLTWIWSIRLTHSYFRRENWQWGEREDWRFANMRKEDSKHWWWVSFFVAYLSQQVLASEVLVSYLFE
;
A
#
# COMPACT_ATOMS: atom_id res chain seq x y z
N MET A 1 21.09 22.07 1.55
CA MET A 1 21.05 21.14 0.40
C MET A 1 19.60 21.10 -0.09
N HIS A 2 19.26 21.85 -1.14
CA HIS A 2 17.90 21.84 -1.68
C HIS A 2 17.71 20.52 -2.44
N LEU A 3 16.93 19.59 -1.89
CA LEU A 3 16.52 18.39 -2.64
C LEU A 3 15.71 18.84 -3.86
N ASN A 4 16.04 18.29 -5.04
CA ASN A 4 15.19 18.45 -6.22
C ASN A 4 13.79 17.89 -5.91
N ARG A 5 12.73 18.50 -6.47
CA ARG A 5 11.33 18.08 -6.22
C ARG A 5 11.14 16.57 -6.41
N ASN A 6 11.83 16.01 -7.40
CA ASN A 6 11.86 14.59 -7.71
C ASN A 6 12.40 13.73 -6.55
N GLN A 7 13.54 14.13 -5.97
CA GLN A 7 14.18 13.43 -4.84
C GLN A 7 13.31 13.49 -3.57
N ARG A 8 12.63 14.63 -3.34
CA ARG A 8 11.72 14.78 -2.19
C ARG A 8 10.52 13.86 -2.31
N ASN A 9 9.94 13.76 -3.50
CA ASN A 9 8.79 12.88 -3.76
C ASN A 9 9.17 11.40 -3.65
N PHE A 10 10.35 11.02 -4.16
CA PHE A 10 10.91 9.69 -3.95
C PHE A 10 11.11 9.36 -2.46
N PHE A 11 11.74 10.27 -1.71
CA PHE A 11 11.98 10.07 -0.27
C PHE A 11 10.67 9.91 0.50
N LEU A 12 9.65 10.73 0.17
CA LEU A 12 8.33 10.62 0.77
C LEU A 12 7.64 9.28 0.46
N ALA A 13 7.75 8.79 -0.78
CA ALA A 13 7.20 7.47 -1.15
C ALA A 13 7.87 6.33 -0.36
N VAL A 14 9.20 6.36 -0.23
CA VAL A 14 9.94 5.37 0.56
C VAL A 14 9.59 5.48 2.04
N CYS A 15 9.62 6.69 2.60
CA CYS A 15 9.30 6.92 4.01
C CYS A 15 7.87 6.51 4.37
N ALA A 16 6.91 6.65 3.46
CA ALA A 16 5.54 6.25 3.72
C ALA A 16 5.38 4.72 3.86
N ALA A 17 6.25 3.95 3.19
CA ALA A 17 6.27 2.48 3.27
C ALA A 17 7.08 1.93 4.46
N LEU A 18 7.95 2.73 5.09
CA LEU A 18 8.81 2.26 6.18
C LEU A 18 8.04 1.81 7.44
N PRO A 19 6.98 2.50 7.90
CA PRO A 19 6.26 2.10 9.12
C PRO A 19 5.61 0.72 9.00
N SER A 20 5.06 0.38 7.84
CA SER A 20 4.45 -0.94 7.60
C SER A 20 5.49 -2.05 7.51
N LEU A 21 6.62 -1.79 6.83
CA LEU A 21 7.76 -2.72 6.78
C LEU A 21 8.36 -2.95 8.18
N ALA A 22 8.53 -1.90 8.97
CA ALA A 22 9.05 -1.97 10.33
C ALA A 22 8.10 -2.76 11.25
N PHE A 23 6.79 -2.50 11.17
CA PHE A 23 5.79 -3.26 11.94
C PHE A 23 5.81 -4.75 11.57
N TYR A 24 5.84 -5.06 10.27
CA TYR A 24 5.88 -6.45 9.79
C TYR A 24 7.16 -7.17 10.23
N GLY A 25 8.32 -6.51 10.16
CA GLY A 25 9.59 -7.04 10.68
C GLY A 25 9.57 -7.27 12.20
N ALA A 26 9.00 -6.33 12.96
CA ALA A 26 8.81 -6.48 14.41
C ALA A 26 7.88 -7.65 14.75
N PHE A 27 6.82 -7.86 13.96
CA PHE A 27 5.90 -8.98 14.12
C PHE A 27 6.57 -10.34 13.86
N LEU A 28 7.35 -10.45 12.79
CA LEU A 28 8.10 -11.68 12.46
C LEU A 28 9.17 -12.01 13.51
N THR A 29 9.89 -11.00 14.00
CA THR A 29 10.92 -11.19 15.03
C THR A 29 10.31 -11.60 16.38
N PHE A 30 9.11 -11.11 16.72
CA PHE A 30 8.36 -11.58 17.90
C PHE A 30 7.99 -13.07 17.78
N HIS A 31 7.45 -13.48 16.64
CA HIS A 31 7.05 -14.87 16.41
C HIS A 31 8.26 -15.83 16.45
N SER A 32 9.43 -15.36 15.97
CA SER A 32 10.67 -16.14 16.01
C SER A 32 11.33 -16.21 17.39
N LYS A 33 11.22 -15.17 18.23
CA LYS A 33 11.95 -15.11 19.50
C LYS A 33 11.18 -15.65 20.70
N GLY A 34 9.84 -15.70 20.64
CA GLY A 34 9.01 -16.23 21.72
C GLY A 34 9.08 -15.38 22.99
N SER A 35 7.94 -14.79 23.36
CA SER A 35 7.74 -13.99 24.59
C SER A 35 8.51 -12.66 24.65
N ALA A 36 7.88 -11.57 24.19
CA ALA A 36 8.32 -10.23 24.59
C ALA A 36 7.96 -9.95 26.04
N GLU A 37 8.88 -9.31 26.77
CA GLU A 37 8.71 -8.83 28.15
C GLU A 37 7.55 -7.83 28.33
N ASN A 38 6.95 -7.34 27.23
CA ASN A 38 5.86 -6.37 27.23
C ASN A 38 4.48 -7.02 27.05
N VAL A 39 3.67 -7.01 28.10
CA VAL A 39 2.29 -7.56 28.13
C VAL A 39 1.41 -7.04 26.98
N TRP A 40 1.49 -5.74 26.67
CA TRP A 40 0.75 -5.13 25.56
C TRP A 40 1.13 -5.70 24.18
N TRP A 41 2.41 -6.00 23.97
CA TRP A 41 2.90 -6.57 22.73
C TRP A 41 2.52 -8.04 22.58
N ALA A 42 2.49 -8.78 23.68
CA ALA A 42 1.95 -10.13 23.70
C ALA A 42 0.45 -10.16 23.34
N HIS A 43 -0.37 -9.24 23.85
CA HIS A 43 -1.80 -9.15 23.48
C HIS A 43 -2.00 -8.82 21.99
N ILE A 44 -1.24 -7.86 21.47
CA ILE A 44 -1.35 -7.48 20.05
C ILE A 44 -0.89 -8.62 19.14
N CYS A 45 0.18 -9.32 19.49
CA CYS A 45 0.66 -10.47 18.73
C CYS A 45 -0.30 -11.67 18.79
N THR A 46 -0.88 -11.98 19.96
CA THR A 46 -1.87 -13.07 20.09
C THR A 46 -3.15 -12.79 19.31
N TRP A 47 -3.67 -11.56 19.39
CA TRP A 47 -4.82 -11.14 18.58
C TRP A 47 -4.52 -11.13 17.08
N SER A 48 -3.34 -10.63 16.70
CA SER A 48 -2.84 -10.60 15.33
C SER A 48 -2.74 -12.01 14.71
N SER A 49 -2.23 -12.98 15.47
CA SER A 49 -2.17 -14.37 15.05
C SER A 49 -3.56 -15.01 14.91
N ALA A 50 -4.52 -14.60 15.74
CA ALA A 50 -5.89 -15.10 15.66
C ALA A 50 -6.63 -14.56 14.42
N HIS A 51 -6.38 -13.31 14.01
CA HIS A 51 -7.09 -12.63 12.93
C HIS A 51 -6.14 -11.99 11.90
N PRO A 52 -5.41 -12.80 11.12
CA PRO A 52 -4.38 -12.30 10.20
C PRO A 52 -4.93 -11.33 9.13
N LEU A 53 -6.19 -11.48 8.70
CA LEU A 53 -6.81 -10.57 7.74
C LEU A 53 -7.24 -9.24 8.35
N ALA A 54 -7.69 -9.24 9.60
CA ALA A 54 -8.03 -8.01 10.31
C ALA A 54 -6.77 -7.17 10.53
N LEU A 55 -5.66 -7.82 10.89
CA LEU A 55 -4.35 -7.17 10.98
C LEU A 55 -3.94 -6.56 9.63
N LEU A 56 -4.02 -7.33 8.55
CA LEU A 56 -3.61 -6.86 7.23
C LEU A 56 -4.44 -5.65 6.79
N ASN A 57 -5.77 -5.71 6.98
CA ASN A 57 -6.67 -4.59 6.68
C ASN A 57 -6.36 -3.36 7.54
N LEU A 58 -6.10 -3.52 8.83
CA LEU A 58 -5.74 -2.41 9.71
C LEU A 58 -4.41 -1.78 9.30
N LEU A 59 -3.39 -2.58 9.01
CA LEU A 59 -2.10 -2.09 8.54
C LEU A 59 -2.25 -1.33 7.23
N PHE A 60 -3.04 -1.87 6.31
CA PHE A 60 -3.33 -1.22 5.03
C PHE A 60 -4.06 0.09 5.22
N PHE A 61 -5.07 0.13 6.09
CA PHE A 61 -5.85 1.32 6.39
C PHE A 61 -4.97 2.42 7.00
N PHE A 62 -4.16 2.10 8.01
CA PHE A 62 -3.27 3.10 8.61
C PHE A 62 -2.21 3.59 7.63
N ASN A 63 -1.64 2.70 6.81
CA ASN A 63 -0.55 3.07 5.91
C ASN A 63 -1.07 3.81 4.65
N VAL A 64 -2.06 3.26 3.98
CA VAL A 64 -2.60 3.81 2.73
C VAL A 64 -3.66 4.88 3.02
N SER A 65 -4.64 4.62 3.90
CA SER A 65 -5.72 5.60 4.10
C SER A 65 -5.31 6.78 4.95
N VAL A 66 -4.49 6.60 5.98
CA VAL A 66 -4.08 7.70 6.87
C VAL A 66 -2.76 8.32 6.42
N LEU A 67 -1.71 7.51 6.26
CA LEU A 67 -0.37 8.03 5.99
C LEU A 67 -0.26 8.65 4.58
N PHE A 68 -0.75 7.96 3.54
CA PHE A 68 -0.71 8.53 2.18
C PHE A 68 -1.66 9.70 2.03
N TRP A 69 -2.76 9.74 2.79
CA TRP A 69 -3.63 10.91 2.84
C TRP A 69 -2.92 12.11 3.45
N VAL A 70 -2.24 11.96 4.60
CA VAL A 70 -1.43 13.04 5.18
C VAL A 70 -0.35 13.51 4.19
N VAL A 71 0.32 12.59 3.51
CA VAL A 71 1.33 12.93 2.49
C VAL A 71 0.70 13.69 1.31
N SER A 72 -0.50 13.31 0.85
CA SER A 72 -1.17 14.00 -0.25
C SER A 72 -1.71 15.37 0.13
N LEU A 73 -2.09 15.59 1.40
CA LEU A 73 -2.41 16.91 1.91
C LEU A 73 -1.18 17.83 1.90
N VAL A 74 -0.02 17.31 2.33
CA VAL A 74 1.25 18.06 2.35
C VAL A 74 1.74 18.36 0.93
N GLN A 75 1.69 17.37 0.03
CA GLN A 75 2.12 17.54 -1.36
C GLN A 75 1.10 18.29 -2.21
N ARG A 76 -0.15 18.41 -1.73
CA ARG A 76 -1.32 18.82 -2.53
C ARG A 76 -1.35 18.04 -3.84
N SER A 77 -1.18 16.73 -3.79
CA SER A 77 -1.29 15.86 -4.95
C SER A 77 -1.52 14.42 -4.52
N THR A 78 -2.43 13.71 -5.20
CA THR A 78 -2.77 12.32 -4.89
C THR A 78 -1.98 11.31 -5.72
N TRP A 79 -1.01 11.74 -6.55
CA TRP A 79 -0.23 10.88 -7.46
C TRP A 79 0.33 9.59 -6.84
N LEU A 80 0.63 9.60 -5.53
CA LEU A 80 1.15 8.43 -4.82
C LEU A 80 0.16 7.24 -4.85
N ILE A 81 -1.16 7.50 -4.89
CA ILE A 81 -2.18 6.45 -4.98
C ILE A 81 -2.15 5.74 -6.34
N ASP A 82 -1.84 6.48 -7.40
CA ASP A 82 -1.79 5.93 -8.77
C ASP A 82 -0.60 4.99 -8.92
N LEU A 83 0.55 5.33 -8.34
CA LEU A 83 1.71 4.45 -8.28
C LEU A 83 1.47 3.23 -7.39
N TYR A 84 0.76 3.42 -6.28
CA TYR A 84 0.45 2.34 -5.35
C TYR A 84 -0.35 1.21 -6.01
N TRP A 85 -1.29 1.57 -6.87
CA TRP A 85 -2.10 0.62 -7.64
C TRP A 85 -1.30 -0.30 -8.56
N THR A 86 -0.12 0.13 -9.02
CA THR A 86 0.74 -0.73 -9.86
C THR A 86 1.49 -1.76 -9.02
N VAL A 87 1.78 -1.46 -7.76
CA VAL A 87 2.56 -2.30 -6.84
C VAL A 87 1.68 -3.23 -6.01
N LEU A 88 0.43 -2.82 -5.74
CA LEU A 88 -0.50 -3.56 -4.90
C LEU A 88 -0.69 -5.04 -5.33
N PRO A 89 -0.89 -5.38 -6.62
CA PRO A 89 -1.05 -6.77 -7.05
C PRO A 89 0.20 -7.63 -6.81
N VAL A 90 1.40 -7.03 -6.91
CA VAL A 90 2.67 -7.73 -6.64
C VAL A 90 2.78 -8.10 -5.16
N LEU A 91 2.43 -7.16 -4.27
CA LEU A 91 2.41 -7.37 -2.83
C LEU A 91 1.40 -8.47 -2.45
N MET A 92 0.20 -8.42 -3.01
CA MET A 92 -0.83 -9.44 -2.79
C MET A 92 -0.33 -10.82 -3.24
N ALA A 93 0.25 -10.93 -4.44
CA ALA A 93 0.78 -12.19 -4.95
C ALA A 93 1.86 -12.81 -4.04
N HIS A 94 2.75 -11.98 -3.46
CA HIS A 94 3.76 -12.47 -2.51
C HIS A 94 3.14 -12.90 -1.18
N PHE A 95 2.20 -12.11 -0.66
CA PHE A 95 1.50 -12.43 0.58
C PHE A 95 0.79 -13.79 0.49
N PHE A 96 0.07 -14.05 -0.60
CA PHE A 96 -0.59 -15.34 -0.82
C PHE A 96 0.39 -16.50 -1.03
N SER A 97 1.52 -16.25 -1.70
CA SER A 97 2.54 -17.30 -1.88
C SER A 97 3.22 -17.71 -0.58
N TRP A 98 3.32 -16.81 0.40
CA TRP A 98 3.88 -17.12 1.72
C TRP A 98 2.83 -17.66 2.70
N HIS A 99 1.56 -17.70 2.33
CA HIS A 99 0.51 -18.14 3.24
C HIS A 99 0.57 -19.65 3.47
N PRO A 100 0.68 -20.14 4.73
CA PRO A 100 0.91 -21.54 5.06
C PRO A 100 -0.24 -22.49 4.70
N LYS A 101 -1.44 -21.96 4.37
CA LYS A 101 -2.59 -22.74 3.87
C LYS A 101 -2.68 -22.80 2.35
N SER A 102 -1.76 -22.18 1.61
CA SER A 102 -1.78 -22.19 0.15
C SER A 102 -1.37 -23.57 -0.38
N THR A 103 -2.35 -24.42 -0.69
CA THR A 103 -2.15 -25.71 -1.37
C THR A 103 -2.03 -25.52 -2.88
N SER A 104 -1.16 -24.61 -3.32
CA SER A 104 -0.97 -24.31 -4.74
C SER A 104 0.35 -24.88 -5.26
N ASP A 105 0.35 -25.27 -6.53
CA ASP A 105 1.56 -25.74 -7.21
C ASP A 105 2.63 -24.63 -7.23
N PRO A 106 3.83 -24.88 -6.67
CA PRO A 106 4.90 -23.89 -6.60
C PRO A 106 5.40 -23.41 -7.97
N PHE A 107 5.15 -24.15 -9.05
CA PHE A 107 5.45 -23.69 -10.41
C PHE A 107 4.42 -22.67 -10.88
N ARG A 108 3.12 -22.95 -10.70
CA ARG A 108 2.03 -22.04 -11.07
C ARG A 108 2.11 -20.72 -10.29
N SER A 109 2.37 -20.79 -8.98
CA SER A 109 2.55 -19.59 -8.14
C SER A 109 3.69 -18.71 -8.65
N ARG A 110 4.86 -19.29 -8.97
CA ARG A 110 6.00 -18.52 -9.53
C ARG A 110 5.69 -17.88 -10.87
N VAL A 111 4.98 -18.59 -11.76
CA VAL A 111 4.59 -18.03 -13.07
C VAL A 111 3.65 -16.84 -12.88
N VAL A 112 2.64 -16.96 -12.02
CA VAL A 112 1.72 -15.86 -11.70
C VAL A 112 2.45 -14.67 -11.11
N ILE A 113 3.31 -14.88 -10.10
CA ILE A 113 4.10 -13.80 -9.49
C ILE A 113 4.97 -13.09 -10.53
N THR A 114 5.62 -13.85 -11.42
CA THR A 114 6.49 -13.29 -12.46
C THR A 114 5.70 -12.48 -13.48
N LEU A 115 4.54 -12.98 -13.92
CA LEU A 115 3.63 -12.25 -14.81
C LEU A 115 3.12 -10.96 -14.16
N THR A 116 2.74 -11.01 -12.89
CA THR A 116 2.30 -9.83 -12.13
C THR A 116 3.43 -8.80 -12.00
N TRP A 117 4.67 -9.24 -11.80
CA TRP A 117 5.84 -8.37 -11.83
C TRP A 117 6.05 -7.70 -13.19
N ILE A 118 5.98 -8.47 -14.29
CA ILE A 118 6.12 -7.93 -15.65
C ILE A 118 5.02 -6.90 -15.93
N TRP A 119 3.79 -7.20 -15.53
CA TRP A 119 2.65 -6.28 -15.66
C TRP A 119 2.86 -4.99 -14.84
N SER A 120 3.28 -5.13 -13.59
CA SER A 120 3.56 -4.00 -12.69
C SER A 120 4.68 -3.10 -13.22
N ILE A 121 5.79 -3.69 -13.68
CA ILE A 121 6.92 -2.96 -14.29
C ILE A 121 6.45 -2.25 -15.56
N ARG A 122 5.65 -2.92 -16.41
CA ARG A 122 5.11 -2.33 -17.63
C ARG A 122 4.26 -1.10 -17.32
N LEU A 123 3.34 -1.18 -16.36
CA LEU A 123 2.48 -0.06 -15.97
C LEU A 123 3.31 1.09 -15.42
N THR A 124 4.22 0.79 -14.50
CA THR A 124 5.09 1.76 -13.85
C THR A 124 5.99 2.47 -14.86
N HIS A 125 6.58 1.74 -15.81
CA HIS A 125 7.37 2.32 -16.90
C HIS A 125 6.53 3.19 -17.84
N SER A 126 5.30 2.76 -18.17
CA SER A 126 4.38 3.57 -18.97
C SER A 126 4.01 4.87 -18.27
N TYR A 127 3.79 4.82 -16.96
CA TYR A 127 3.52 5.97 -16.11
C TYR A 127 4.72 6.94 -16.09
N PHE A 128 5.92 6.46 -15.75
CA PHE A 128 7.13 7.29 -15.73
C PHE A 128 7.50 7.89 -17.09
N ARG A 129 7.28 7.15 -18.18
CA ARG A 129 7.49 7.67 -19.55
C ARG A 129 6.59 8.88 -19.81
N ARG A 130 5.31 8.82 -19.42
CA ARG A 130 4.36 9.93 -19.58
C ARG A 130 4.77 11.16 -18.75
N GLU A 131 5.42 10.94 -17.61
CA GLU A 131 5.86 11.99 -16.68
C GLU A 131 7.28 12.49 -16.93
N ASN A 132 7.92 12.10 -18.04
CA ASN A 132 9.33 12.44 -18.33
C ASN A 132 10.28 12.10 -17.16
N TRP A 133 10.04 10.97 -16.48
CA TRP A 133 10.82 10.49 -15.33
C TRP A 133 10.81 11.43 -14.09
N GLN A 134 9.83 12.34 -14.02
CA GLN A 134 9.58 13.17 -12.85
C GLN A 134 8.51 12.49 -11.99
N TRP A 135 8.86 12.19 -10.74
CA TRP A 135 7.97 11.56 -9.79
C TRP A 135 6.90 12.55 -9.31
N GLY A 136 5.64 12.25 -9.59
CA GLY A 136 4.51 13.01 -9.05
C GLY A 136 4.36 14.41 -9.64
N GLU A 137 4.79 14.58 -10.89
CA GLU A 137 4.66 15.83 -11.63
C GLU A 137 3.21 16.10 -12.04
N ARG A 138 2.46 15.04 -12.36
CA ARG A 138 1.06 15.10 -12.77
C ARG A 138 0.22 14.22 -11.86
N GLU A 139 -0.78 14.83 -11.23
CA GLU A 139 -1.87 14.12 -10.57
C GLU A 139 -2.86 13.60 -11.62
N ASP A 140 -3.60 12.52 -11.31
CA ASP A 140 -4.71 12.10 -12.15
C ASP A 140 -5.68 13.26 -12.41
N TRP A 141 -6.10 13.39 -13.67
CA TRP A 141 -6.93 14.49 -14.14
C TRP A 141 -8.29 14.51 -13.42
N ARG A 142 -8.78 13.35 -12.99
CA ARG A 142 -10.04 13.19 -12.25
C ARG A 142 -9.98 13.94 -10.92
N PHE A 143 -8.94 13.67 -10.13
CA PHE A 143 -8.71 14.34 -8.86
C PHE A 143 -8.32 15.80 -9.04
N ALA A 144 -7.52 16.12 -10.06
CA ALA A 144 -7.18 17.49 -10.41
C ALA A 144 -8.43 18.33 -10.80
N ASN A 145 -9.39 17.74 -11.53
CA ASN A 145 -10.63 18.43 -11.90
C ASN A 145 -11.58 18.58 -10.71
N MET A 146 -11.80 17.51 -9.93
CA MET A 146 -12.62 17.58 -8.71
C MET A 146 -12.07 18.59 -7.70
N ARG A 147 -10.74 18.73 -7.61
CA ARG A 147 -10.13 19.75 -6.76
C ARG A 147 -10.37 21.16 -7.24
N LYS A 148 -10.43 21.40 -8.57
CA LYS A 148 -10.75 22.71 -9.12
C LYS A 148 -12.20 23.09 -8.83
N GLU A 149 -13.10 22.12 -8.91
CA GLU A 149 -14.53 22.30 -8.61
C GLU A 149 -14.78 22.51 -7.10
N ASP A 150 -14.15 21.71 -6.23
CA ASP A 150 -14.40 21.69 -4.78
C ASP A 150 -13.14 21.89 -3.92
N SER A 151 -12.38 22.95 -4.21
CA SER A 151 -11.11 23.24 -3.54
C SER A 151 -11.20 23.41 -2.01
N LYS A 152 -12.36 23.86 -1.50
CA LYS A 152 -12.55 24.18 -0.07
C LYS A 152 -12.71 22.94 0.81
N HIS A 153 -13.32 21.88 0.28
CA HIS A 153 -13.59 20.63 1.00
C HIS A 153 -12.67 19.47 0.58
N TRP A 154 -11.76 19.72 -0.36
CA TRP A 154 -10.88 18.71 -0.94
C TRP A 154 -10.16 17.84 0.10
N TRP A 155 -9.81 18.37 1.26
CA TRP A 155 -9.07 17.63 2.26
C TRP A 155 -9.83 16.43 2.84
N TRP A 156 -11.14 16.53 3.12
CA TRP A 156 -11.96 15.36 3.50
C TRP A 156 -12.46 14.61 2.27
N VAL A 157 -12.80 15.31 1.19
CA VAL A 157 -13.31 14.64 -0.04
C VAL A 157 -12.25 13.69 -0.61
N SER A 158 -10.98 14.10 -0.62
CA SER A 158 -9.87 13.22 -1.03
C SER A 158 -9.78 11.97 -0.16
N PHE A 159 -10.01 12.07 1.16
CA PHE A 159 -10.05 10.91 2.05
C PHE A 159 -11.13 9.91 1.62
N PHE A 160 -12.37 10.36 1.43
CA PHE A 160 -13.48 9.47 1.08
C PHE A 160 -13.37 8.93 -0.35
N VAL A 161 -13.06 9.80 -1.32
CA VAL A 161 -13.09 9.44 -2.75
C VAL A 161 -11.82 8.71 -3.17
N ALA A 162 -10.65 9.14 -2.72
CA ALA A 162 -9.38 8.63 -3.20
C ALA A 162 -8.73 7.58 -2.29
N TYR A 163 -9.10 7.50 -1.00
CA TYR A 163 -8.46 6.57 -0.06
C TYR A 163 -9.42 5.54 0.53
N LEU A 164 -10.63 5.95 0.94
CA LEU A 164 -11.61 5.03 1.49
C LEU A 164 -12.16 4.09 0.42
N SER A 165 -12.43 4.58 -0.79
CA SER A 165 -12.82 3.74 -1.93
C SER A 165 -11.78 2.65 -2.22
N GLN A 166 -10.50 3.00 -2.11
CA GLN A 166 -9.37 2.09 -2.34
C GLN A 166 -9.26 1.04 -1.24
N GLN A 167 -9.51 1.45 0.01
CA GLN A 167 -9.60 0.52 1.13
C GLN A 167 -10.71 -0.51 0.93
N VAL A 168 -11.89 -0.07 0.48
CA VAL A 168 -13.03 -0.97 0.23
C VAL A 168 -12.67 -1.99 -0.84
N LEU A 169 -12.12 -1.56 -1.97
CA LEU A 169 -11.67 -2.45 -3.05
C LEU A 169 -10.61 -3.45 -2.56
N ALA A 170 -9.60 -2.99 -1.82
CA ALA A 170 -8.57 -3.86 -1.27
C ALA A 170 -9.15 -4.89 -0.29
N SER A 171 -10.10 -4.47 0.56
CA SER A 171 -10.77 -5.36 1.52
C SER A 171 -11.64 -6.41 0.81
N GLU A 172 -12.34 -6.06 -0.26
CA GLU A 172 -13.16 -6.97 -1.05
C GLU A 172 -12.31 -8.04 -1.74
N VAL A 173 -11.18 -7.63 -2.33
CA VAL A 173 -10.22 -8.57 -2.92
C VAL A 173 -9.71 -9.53 -1.85
N LEU A 174 -9.31 -9.04 -0.68
CA LEU A 174 -8.87 -9.88 0.44
C LEU A 174 -9.94 -10.85 0.95
N VAL A 175 -11.21 -10.42 0.98
CA VAL A 175 -12.34 -11.26 1.37
C VAL A 175 -12.60 -12.35 0.34
N SER A 176 -12.56 -12.03 -0.96
CA SER A 176 -12.74 -13.03 -2.04
C SER A 176 -11.75 -14.19 -1.91
N TYR A 177 -10.50 -13.90 -1.59
CA TYR A 177 -9.46 -14.92 -1.37
C TYR A 177 -9.66 -15.77 -0.10
N LEU A 178 -10.52 -15.38 0.82
CA LEU A 178 -10.82 -16.15 2.03
C LEU A 178 -11.89 -17.23 1.80
N PHE A 179 -12.76 -17.00 0.81
CA PHE A 179 -13.92 -17.84 0.52
C PHE A 179 -13.67 -18.85 -0.62
N GLU A 180 -12.45 -18.91 -1.15
CA GLU A 180 -11.94 -19.97 -2.05
C GLU A 180 -11.01 -20.94 -1.31
#